data_AF-A0A7S4SFY5-F1
#
_entry.id   AF-A0A7S4SFY5-F1
#
_cell.length_a   1.000
_cell.length_b   1.000
_cell.length_c   1.000
_cell.angle_alpha   90.00
_cell.angle_beta   90.00
_cell.angle_gamma   90.00
#
_symmetry.space_group_name_H-M   'P 1'
#
loop_
_entity.id
_entity.type
_entity.pdbx_description
1 polymer ?
#
loop_
_entity_poly.entity_id
_entity_poly.type
_entity_poly.pdbx_seq_one_letter_code
_entity_poly.pdbx_strand_id
1 'polypeptide(L)'
;MNLFNELIASEFTVGKFELAYVHLQDVLENANSLDDKFTAYSYKIKTFAEGENRDYNKGVVVGLQICKMYGTILPNSPKRTDLIQASVKLETKLRNRPLTVLSKLPRTDDSTVFRILNEVHQYATFEGNNDLATLITKRAVRFSLKKGFLSKDMVSILAMHVNVLVKGLAKDISKAKLAYAYANATEKTSEVFREDKGLYYQVQMELHGGIYPLLRPHRESMDPIINSHRPLLNAGNIEYAIGGGICYAQAWLCAGLPLNSPLL
;
A
#
# COMPACT_ATOMS: atom_id res chain seq x y z
N MET A 1 -7.90 11.76 -24.62
CA MET A 1 -7.88 10.99 -23.36
C MET A 1 -7.05 11.68 -22.27
N ASN A 2 -5.83 12.16 -22.55
CA ASN A 2 -5.01 12.82 -21.52
C ASN A 2 -5.69 14.00 -20.82
N LEU A 3 -6.37 14.90 -21.55
CA LEU A 3 -7.09 16.03 -20.94
C LEU A 3 -8.14 15.56 -19.91
N PHE A 4 -8.99 14.59 -20.26
CA PHE A 4 -9.99 14.07 -19.33
C PHE A 4 -9.35 13.38 -18.12
N ASN A 5 -8.24 12.67 -18.29
CA ASN A 5 -7.51 12.06 -17.17
C ASN A 5 -6.97 13.11 -16.18
N GLU A 6 -6.45 14.23 -16.68
CA GLU A 6 -6.01 15.36 -15.84
C GLU A 6 -7.19 16.04 -15.15
N LEU A 7 -8.32 16.23 -15.85
CA LEU A 7 -9.54 16.79 -15.26
C LEU A 7 -10.09 15.89 -14.15
N ILE A 8 -10.17 14.58 -14.37
CA ILE A 8 -10.59 13.61 -13.34
C ILE A 8 -9.72 13.76 -12.09
N ALA A 9 -8.39 13.80 -12.26
CA ALA A 9 -7.46 13.94 -11.15
C ALA A 9 -7.60 15.27 -10.41
N SER A 10 -7.71 16.37 -11.15
CA SER A 10 -7.87 17.72 -10.60
C SER A 10 -9.16 17.84 -9.81
N GLU A 11 -10.31 17.54 -10.43
CA GLU A 11 -11.63 17.63 -9.82
C GLU A 11 -11.74 16.75 -8.57
N PHE A 12 -11.20 15.52 -8.64
CA PHE A 12 -11.15 14.63 -7.48
C PHE A 12 -10.34 15.25 -6.33
N THR A 13 -9.16 15.81 -6.62
CA THR A 13 -8.27 16.40 -5.61
C THR A 13 -8.89 17.60 -4.90
N VAL A 14 -9.68 18.42 -5.61
CA VAL A 14 -10.41 19.56 -5.02
C VAL A 14 -11.77 19.19 -4.43
N GLY A 15 -12.08 17.89 -4.30
CA GLY A 15 -13.30 17.39 -3.67
C GLY A 15 -14.56 17.50 -4.54
N LYS A 16 -14.42 17.71 -5.85
CA LYS A 16 -15.53 17.75 -6.83
C LYS A 16 -15.81 16.35 -7.38
N PHE A 17 -16.17 15.44 -6.48
CA PHE A 17 -16.33 14.01 -6.80
C PHE A 17 -17.36 13.72 -7.90
N GLU A 18 -18.47 14.46 -7.93
CA GLU A 18 -19.49 14.31 -8.97
C GLU A 18 -18.97 14.71 -10.37
N LEU A 19 -18.21 15.80 -10.47
CA LEU A 19 -17.60 16.21 -11.75
C LEU A 19 -16.53 15.22 -12.20
N ALA A 20 -15.68 14.75 -11.26
CA ALA A 20 -14.73 13.68 -11.54
C ALA A 20 -15.46 12.41 -12.03
N TYR A 21 -16.62 12.10 -11.48
CA TYR A 21 -17.45 10.97 -11.90
C TYR A 21 -18.03 11.14 -13.31
N VAL A 22 -18.46 12.34 -13.69
CA VAL A 22 -18.91 12.62 -15.07
C VAL A 22 -17.76 12.39 -16.05
N HIS A 23 -16.60 13.00 -15.81
CA HIS A 23 -15.45 12.88 -16.71
C HIS A 23 -14.91 11.45 -16.80
N LEU A 24 -14.95 10.67 -15.72
CA LEU A 24 -14.54 9.27 -15.78
C LEU A 24 -15.52 8.43 -16.59
N GLN A 25 -16.83 8.71 -16.59
CA GLN A 25 -17.77 7.97 -17.46
C GLN A 25 -17.49 8.26 -18.92
N ASP A 26 -17.25 9.54 -19.27
CA ASP A 26 -16.90 9.92 -20.64
C ASP A 26 -15.69 9.12 -21.15
N VAL A 27 -14.63 8.99 -20.33
CA VAL A 27 -13.46 8.17 -20.68
C VAL A 27 -13.83 6.69 -20.80
N LEU A 28 -14.60 6.14 -19.86
CA LEU A 28 -14.96 4.71 -19.86
C LEU A 28 -15.83 4.32 -21.06
N GLU A 29 -16.67 5.22 -21.53
CA GLU A 29 -17.55 5.01 -22.69
C GLU A 29 -16.79 5.17 -24.01
N ASN A 30 -15.87 6.13 -24.11
CA ASN A 30 -15.25 6.51 -25.39
C ASN A 30 -13.84 5.95 -25.62
N ALA A 31 -13.17 5.43 -24.58
CA ALA A 31 -11.83 4.89 -24.73
C ALA A 31 -11.80 3.49 -25.39
N ASN A 32 -10.76 3.26 -26.20
CA ASN A 32 -10.66 2.09 -27.06
C ASN A 32 -9.91 0.90 -26.43
N SER A 33 -9.06 1.16 -25.44
CA SER A 33 -8.28 0.13 -24.76
C SER A 33 -8.49 0.13 -23.25
N LEU A 34 -8.14 -0.99 -22.60
CA LEU A 34 -8.13 -1.05 -21.13
C LEU A 34 -7.08 -0.11 -20.53
N ASP A 35 -5.96 0.09 -21.22
CA ASP A 35 -4.89 0.98 -20.75
C ASP A 35 -5.34 2.45 -20.81
N ASP A 36 -6.09 2.84 -21.85
CA ASP A 36 -6.69 4.18 -21.93
C ASP A 36 -7.71 4.42 -20.79
N LYS A 37 -8.44 3.37 -20.39
CA LYS A 37 -9.44 3.41 -19.31
C LYS A 37 -8.84 3.33 -17.92
N PHE A 38 -7.55 3.04 -17.80
CA PHE A 38 -6.92 2.70 -16.53
C PHE A 38 -7.02 3.81 -15.48
N THR A 39 -6.74 5.05 -15.86
CA THR A 39 -6.86 6.21 -14.94
C THR A 39 -8.30 6.41 -14.51
N ALA A 40 -9.26 6.35 -15.44
CA ALA A 40 -10.68 6.45 -15.11
C ALA A 40 -11.13 5.31 -14.17
N TYR A 41 -10.65 4.08 -14.36
CA TYR A 41 -10.93 2.96 -13.45
C TYR A 41 -10.35 3.16 -12.06
N SER A 42 -9.10 3.59 -11.95
CA SER A 42 -8.45 3.92 -10.68
C SER A 42 -9.26 4.98 -9.93
N TYR A 43 -9.59 6.10 -10.57
CA TYR A 43 -10.42 7.13 -9.95
C TYR A 43 -11.87 6.68 -9.69
N LYS A 44 -12.42 5.74 -10.45
CA LYS A 44 -13.73 5.15 -10.15
C LYS A 44 -13.73 4.40 -8.82
N ILE A 45 -12.66 3.66 -8.52
CA ILE A 45 -12.47 3.02 -7.21
C ILE A 45 -12.43 4.09 -6.12
N LYS A 46 -11.57 5.12 -6.30
CA LYS A 46 -11.40 6.20 -5.33
C LYS A 46 -12.67 7.01 -5.10
N THR A 47 -13.47 7.28 -6.13
CA THR A 47 -14.71 8.07 -6.00
C THR A 47 -15.72 7.37 -5.10
N PHE A 48 -15.78 6.04 -5.11
CA PHE A 48 -16.61 5.31 -4.15
C PHE A 48 -15.99 5.27 -2.75
N ALA A 49 -14.68 5.06 -2.65
CA ALA A 49 -13.97 4.86 -1.39
C ALA A 49 -13.74 6.17 -0.59
N GLU A 50 -13.45 7.27 -1.27
CA GLU A 50 -13.01 8.55 -0.70
C GLU A 50 -13.97 9.71 -1.01
N GLY A 51 -15.01 9.46 -1.82
CA GLY A 51 -16.04 10.45 -2.13
C GLY A 51 -16.92 10.81 -0.92
N GLU A 52 -18.03 11.50 -1.17
CA GLU A 52 -18.87 12.12 -0.12
C GLU A 52 -19.32 11.14 0.97
N ASN A 53 -19.64 9.89 0.61
CA ASN A 53 -20.11 8.87 1.54
C ASN A 53 -19.01 7.94 2.09
N ARG A 54 -17.75 8.09 1.63
CA ARG A 54 -16.58 7.26 2.01
C ARG A 54 -16.89 5.77 2.21
N ASP A 55 -17.33 5.11 1.15
CA ASP A 55 -17.71 3.69 1.18
C ASP A 55 -16.55 2.83 0.64
N TYR A 56 -15.61 2.51 1.54
CA TYR A 56 -14.44 1.70 1.17
C TYR A 56 -14.85 0.29 0.71
N ASN A 57 -15.92 -0.28 1.26
CA ASN A 57 -16.44 -1.58 0.81
C ASN A 57 -16.83 -1.55 -0.66
N LYS A 58 -17.60 -0.54 -1.08
CA LYS A 58 -17.98 -0.33 -2.47
C LYS A 58 -16.77 -0.08 -3.36
N GLY A 59 -15.78 0.68 -2.86
CA GLY A 59 -14.47 0.82 -3.51
C GLY A 59 -13.81 -0.53 -3.76
N VAL A 60 -13.73 -1.40 -2.75
CA VAL A 60 -13.19 -2.77 -2.86
C VAL A 60 -13.97 -3.58 -3.90
N VAL A 61 -15.30 -3.60 -3.84
CA VAL A 61 -16.14 -4.38 -4.78
C VAL A 61 -15.89 -3.95 -6.22
N VAL A 62 -15.88 -2.64 -6.48
CA VAL A 62 -15.61 -2.08 -7.82
C VAL A 62 -14.18 -2.39 -8.25
N GLY A 63 -13.19 -2.25 -7.37
CA GLY A 63 -11.81 -2.55 -7.69
C GLY A 63 -11.55 -4.04 -7.94
N LEU A 64 -12.28 -4.95 -7.31
CA LEU A 64 -12.23 -6.38 -7.61
C LEU A 64 -12.82 -6.70 -9.00
N GLN A 65 -13.88 -6.00 -9.41
CA GLN A 65 -14.43 -6.11 -10.77
C GLN A 65 -13.40 -5.63 -11.81
N ILE A 66 -12.72 -4.51 -11.55
CA ILE A 66 -11.65 -3.99 -12.41
C ILE A 66 -10.45 -4.95 -12.44
N CYS A 67 -10.01 -5.48 -11.29
CA CYS A 67 -8.97 -6.51 -11.23
C CYS A 67 -9.28 -7.69 -12.17
N LYS A 68 -10.55 -8.13 -12.22
CA LYS A 68 -11.00 -9.22 -13.09
C LYS A 68 -10.84 -8.86 -14.57
N MET A 69 -11.09 -7.61 -14.96
CA MET A 69 -10.85 -7.13 -16.34
C MET A 69 -9.38 -7.22 -16.73
N TYR A 70 -8.45 -6.94 -15.79
CA TYR A 70 -7.00 -7.13 -15.97
C TYR A 70 -6.53 -8.58 -15.72
N GLY A 71 -7.45 -9.56 -15.71
CA GLY A 71 -7.10 -10.98 -15.57
C GLY A 71 -6.66 -11.41 -14.17
N THR A 72 -6.95 -10.61 -13.14
CA THR A 72 -6.72 -10.96 -11.73
C THR A 72 -8.03 -11.20 -11.00
N ILE A 73 -8.31 -12.47 -10.74
CA ILE A 73 -9.51 -12.88 -10.01
C ILE A 73 -9.17 -13.04 -8.53
N LEU A 74 -9.90 -12.32 -7.69
CA LEU A 74 -9.82 -12.35 -6.23
C LEU A 74 -11.25 -12.52 -5.66
N PRO A 75 -11.44 -13.26 -4.56
CA PRO A 75 -12.75 -13.41 -3.96
C PRO A 75 -13.17 -12.12 -3.24
N ASN A 76 -14.45 -11.78 -3.30
CA ASN A 76 -15.00 -10.64 -2.54
C ASN A 76 -14.99 -10.92 -1.03
N SER A 77 -15.28 -12.17 -0.64
CA SER A 77 -15.22 -12.64 0.74
C SER A 77 -14.22 -13.81 0.82
N PRO A 78 -12.97 -13.53 1.21
CA PRO A 78 -11.94 -14.56 1.38
C PRO A 78 -12.35 -15.63 2.38
N LYS A 79 -12.07 -16.88 2.04
CA LYS A 79 -12.17 -18.02 2.97
C LYS A 79 -10.78 -18.43 3.44
N ARG A 80 -10.72 -19.12 4.58
CA ARG A 80 -9.47 -19.71 5.09
C ARG A 80 -8.78 -20.60 4.05
N THR A 81 -9.54 -21.33 3.25
CA THR A 81 -9.02 -22.16 2.14
C THR A 81 -8.29 -21.33 1.09
N ASP A 82 -8.78 -20.13 0.77
CA ASP A 82 -8.13 -19.23 -0.19
C ASP A 82 -6.78 -18.76 0.32
N LEU A 83 -6.70 -18.41 1.61
CA LEU A 83 -5.46 -17.99 2.27
C LEU A 83 -4.40 -19.10 2.27
N ILE A 84 -4.81 -20.34 2.57
CA ILE A 84 -3.93 -21.51 2.56
C ILE A 84 -3.42 -21.76 1.13
N GLN A 85 -4.31 -21.79 0.14
CA GLN A 85 -3.91 -21.98 -1.25
C GLN A 85 -2.98 -20.86 -1.73
N ALA A 86 -3.23 -19.62 -1.33
CA ALA A 86 -2.36 -18.49 -1.67
C ALA A 86 -0.97 -18.62 -1.01
N SER A 87 -0.88 -19.08 0.24
CA SER A 87 0.39 -19.37 0.91
C SER A 87 1.19 -20.44 0.17
N VAL A 88 0.59 -21.60 -0.09
CA VAL A 88 1.25 -22.71 -0.80
C VAL A 88 1.76 -22.28 -2.18
N LYS A 89 0.93 -21.54 -2.93
CA LYS A 89 1.30 -21.01 -4.25
C LYS A 89 2.43 -19.99 -4.17
N LEU A 90 2.51 -19.20 -3.10
CA LEU A 90 3.59 -18.23 -2.88
C LEU A 90 4.90 -18.95 -2.50
N GLU A 91 4.86 -19.86 -1.54
CA GLU A 91 6.02 -20.66 -1.11
C GLU A 91 6.65 -21.42 -2.29
N THR A 92 5.81 -22.04 -3.12
CA THR A 92 6.25 -22.73 -4.34
C THR A 92 6.96 -21.79 -5.32
N LYS A 93 6.51 -20.52 -5.44
CA LYS A 93 7.14 -19.51 -6.32
C LYS A 93 8.43 -18.96 -5.73
N LEU A 94 8.52 -18.85 -4.42
CA LEU A 94 9.74 -18.46 -3.73
C LEU A 94 10.81 -19.55 -3.82
N ARG A 95 10.43 -20.84 -3.88
CA ARG A 95 11.37 -21.98 -3.92
C ARG A 95 12.35 -21.92 -2.75
N ASN A 96 11.84 -21.75 -1.53
CA ASN A 96 12.60 -21.57 -0.30
C ASN A 96 13.50 -20.31 -0.24
N ARG A 97 13.45 -19.42 -1.24
CA ARG A 97 14.14 -18.12 -1.17
C ARG A 97 13.40 -17.17 -0.23
N PRO A 98 14.12 -16.30 0.49
CA PRO A 98 13.48 -15.28 1.33
C PRO A 98 12.72 -14.25 0.47
N LEU A 99 11.72 -13.59 1.04
CA LEU A 99 10.97 -12.50 0.38
C LEU A 99 11.86 -11.35 -0.09
N THR A 100 13.00 -11.15 0.56
CA THR A 100 14.02 -10.15 0.17
C THR A 100 14.57 -10.37 -1.24
N VAL A 101 14.35 -11.53 -1.87
CA VAL A 101 14.64 -11.75 -3.30
C VAL A 101 13.92 -10.74 -4.21
N LEU A 102 12.80 -10.17 -3.77
CA LEU A 102 12.08 -9.13 -4.52
C LEU A 102 12.94 -7.89 -4.79
N SER A 103 13.84 -7.52 -3.87
CA SER A 103 14.77 -6.39 -4.03
C SER A 103 15.80 -6.59 -5.15
N LYS A 104 15.93 -7.82 -5.66
CA LYS A 104 16.85 -8.16 -6.76
C LYS A 104 16.15 -8.14 -8.13
N LEU A 105 14.85 -7.91 -8.17
CA LEU A 105 14.12 -7.80 -9.43
C LEU A 105 14.39 -6.42 -10.05
N PRO A 106 14.50 -6.32 -11.39
CA PRO A 106 14.62 -5.03 -12.06
C PRO A 106 13.39 -4.16 -11.78
N ARG A 107 13.65 -2.86 -11.62
CA ARG A 107 12.59 -1.85 -11.50
C ARG A 107 11.78 -1.77 -12.81
N THR A 108 10.50 -1.51 -12.67
CA THR A 108 9.63 -1.08 -13.77
C THR A 108 8.79 0.12 -13.33
N ASP A 109 8.45 0.98 -14.30
CA ASP A 109 7.45 2.01 -14.14
C ASP A 109 6.06 1.53 -14.63
N ASP A 110 5.97 0.42 -15.38
CA ASP A 110 4.70 -0.24 -15.69
C ASP A 110 4.14 -0.89 -14.42
N SER A 111 3.20 -0.18 -13.79
CA SER A 111 2.58 -0.59 -12.54
C SER A 111 1.08 -0.78 -12.64
N THR A 112 0.51 -0.86 -13.85
CA THR A 112 -0.94 -0.78 -14.09
C THR A 112 -1.74 -1.71 -13.17
N VAL A 113 -1.41 -3.01 -13.21
CA VAL A 113 -2.07 -4.01 -12.36
C VAL A 113 -1.77 -3.80 -10.88
N PHE A 114 -0.54 -3.38 -10.53
CA PHE A 114 -0.15 -3.15 -9.15
C PHE A 114 -0.85 -1.94 -8.53
N ARG A 115 -1.11 -0.88 -9.30
CA ARG A 115 -1.82 0.31 -8.81
C ARG A 115 -3.25 -0.03 -8.39
N ILE A 116 -3.99 -0.76 -9.23
CA ILE A 116 -5.34 -1.22 -8.87
C ILE A 116 -5.27 -2.15 -7.66
N LEU A 117 -4.33 -3.09 -7.63
CA LEU A 117 -4.16 -3.97 -6.47
C LEU A 117 -3.82 -3.17 -5.20
N ASN A 118 -3.03 -2.11 -5.31
CA ASN A 118 -2.67 -1.24 -4.19
C ASN A 118 -3.88 -0.48 -3.66
N GLU A 119 -4.70 0.09 -4.53
CA GLU A 119 -5.96 0.76 -4.15
C GLU A 119 -6.92 -0.22 -3.45
N VAL A 120 -7.15 -1.40 -4.05
CA VAL A 120 -8.02 -2.42 -3.42
C VAL A 120 -7.43 -2.91 -2.09
N HIS A 121 -6.10 -3.06 -2.00
CA HIS A 121 -5.42 -3.44 -0.77
C HIS A 121 -5.62 -2.40 0.33
N GLN A 122 -5.45 -1.12 0.00
CA GLN A 122 -5.64 -0.01 0.93
C GLN A 122 -7.05 0.01 1.48
N TYR A 123 -8.06 0.01 0.62
CA TYR A 123 -9.47 0.06 1.07
C TYR A 123 -9.91 -1.22 1.78
N ALA A 124 -9.41 -2.39 1.38
CA ALA A 124 -9.63 -3.62 2.14
C ALA A 124 -9.05 -3.54 3.55
N THR A 125 -7.91 -2.85 3.72
CA THR A 125 -7.28 -2.64 5.03
C THR A 125 -8.08 -1.64 5.88
N PHE A 126 -8.63 -0.59 5.27
CA PHE A 126 -9.48 0.40 5.96
C PHE A 126 -10.82 -0.19 6.42
N GLU A 127 -11.42 -1.07 5.62
CA GLU A 127 -12.60 -1.87 5.99
C GLU A 127 -12.32 -2.94 7.05
N GLY A 128 -11.05 -3.18 7.39
CA GLY A 128 -10.65 -4.26 8.30
C GLY A 128 -10.72 -5.66 7.67
N ASN A 129 -10.87 -5.78 6.35
CA ASN A 129 -10.82 -7.04 5.61
C ASN A 129 -9.37 -7.50 5.38
N ASN A 130 -8.69 -7.83 6.49
CA ASN A 130 -7.28 -8.23 6.53
C ASN A 130 -6.99 -9.50 5.71
N ASP A 131 -7.97 -10.40 5.57
CA ASP A 131 -7.81 -11.61 4.78
C ASP A 131 -7.71 -11.28 3.29
N LEU A 132 -8.50 -10.32 2.80
CA LEU A 132 -8.44 -9.87 1.40
C LEU A 132 -7.13 -9.13 1.13
N ALA A 133 -6.73 -8.23 2.03
CA ALA A 133 -5.44 -7.54 1.96
C ALA A 133 -4.27 -8.56 1.90
N THR A 134 -4.35 -9.63 2.70
CA THR A 134 -3.37 -10.73 2.68
C THR A 134 -3.37 -11.48 1.34
N LEU A 135 -4.54 -11.77 0.76
CA LEU A 135 -4.62 -12.41 -0.56
C LEU A 135 -4.04 -11.53 -1.67
N ILE A 136 -4.35 -10.24 -1.65
CA ILE A 136 -3.82 -9.26 -2.61
C ILE A 136 -2.31 -9.21 -2.53
N THR A 137 -1.74 -9.10 -1.32
CA THR A 137 -0.29 -9.08 -1.14
C THR A 137 0.37 -10.34 -1.69
N LYS A 138 -0.13 -11.53 -1.31
CA LYS A 138 0.40 -12.80 -1.83
C LYS A 138 0.29 -12.90 -3.36
N ARG A 139 -0.80 -12.37 -3.93
CA ARG A 139 -1.01 -12.31 -5.39
C ARG A 139 -0.01 -11.36 -6.05
N ALA A 140 0.21 -10.18 -5.50
CA ALA A 140 1.13 -9.16 -5.99
C ALA A 140 2.59 -9.64 -5.95
N VAL A 141 3.02 -10.27 -4.84
CA VAL A 141 4.35 -10.91 -4.74
C VAL A 141 4.53 -11.96 -5.83
N ARG A 142 3.56 -12.87 -5.99
CA ARG A 142 3.63 -13.91 -7.02
C ARG A 142 3.66 -13.34 -8.43
N PHE A 143 2.96 -12.23 -8.68
CA PHE A 143 2.96 -11.56 -9.97
C PHE A 143 4.34 -10.95 -10.27
N SER A 144 4.92 -10.22 -9.31
CA SER A 144 6.28 -9.67 -9.40
C SER A 144 7.32 -10.77 -9.71
N LEU A 145 7.26 -11.88 -8.96
CA LEU A 145 8.14 -13.03 -9.18
C LEU A 145 7.93 -13.71 -10.54
N LYS A 146 6.69 -13.73 -11.06
CA LYS A 146 6.37 -14.34 -12.36
C LYS A 146 6.83 -13.47 -13.51
N LYS A 147 6.63 -12.16 -13.42
CA LYS A 147 6.99 -11.20 -14.47
C LYS A 147 8.47 -10.81 -14.43
N GLY A 148 9.11 -11.01 -13.28
CA GLY A 148 10.52 -10.73 -13.10
C GLY A 148 10.83 -9.23 -12.96
N PHE A 149 9.91 -8.46 -12.40
CA PHE A 149 10.11 -7.03 -12.15
C PHE A 149 9.48 -6.60 -10.81
N LEU A 150 9.87 -5.41 -10.34
CA LEU A 150 9.35 -4.76 -9.15
C LEU A 150 8.86 -3.35 -9.50
N SER A 151 7.64 -2.99 -9.07
CA SER A 151 7.07 -1.65 -9.23
C SER A 151 6.96 -0.93 -7.89
N LYS A 152 6.81 0.40 -7.90
CA LYS A 152 6.58 1.19 -6.69
C LYS A 152 5.31 0.77 -5.92
N ASP A 153 4.20 0.54 -6.64
CA ASP A 153 2.93 0.13 -6.05
C ASP A 153 3.03 -1.24 -5.35
N MET A 154 3.89 -2.13 -5.85
CA MET A 154 4.20 -3.39 -5.16
C MET A 154 4.91 -3.16 -3.82
N VAL A 155 5.81 -2.17 -3.74
CA VAL A 155 6.48 -1.80 -2.49
C VAL A 155 5.48 -1.22 -1.50
N SER A 156 4.58 -0.35 -1.95
CA SER A 156 3.48 0.18 -1.13
C SER A 156 2.57 -0.93 -0.58
N ILE A 157 2.19 -1.91 -1.40
CA ILE A 157 1.41 -3.09 -0.96
C ILE A 157 2.15 -3.83 0.17
N LEU A 158 3.46 -4.06 0.04
CA LEU A 158 4.24 -4.74 1.08
C LEU A 158 4.25 -3.95 2.39
N ALA A 159 4.48 -2.63 2.32
CA ALA A 159 4.53 -1.75 3.48
C ALA A 159 3.19 -1.75 4.24
N MET A 160 2.08 -1.56 3.52
CA MET A 160 0.75 -1.66 4.11
C MET A 160 0.46 -3.05 4.68
N HIS A 161 0.93 -4.12 4.03
CA HIS A 161 0.72 -5.48 4.53
C HIS A 161 1.45 -5.75 5.84
N VAL A 162 2.61 -5.13 6.08
CA VAL A 162 3.29 -5.19 7.37
C VAL A 162 2.36 -4.69 8.48
N ASN A 163 1.63 -3.59 8.26
CA ASN A 163 0.66 -3.06 9.23
C ASN A 163 -0.51 -4.03 9.48
N VAL A 164 -0.97 -4.74 8.44
CA VAL A 164 -1.98 -5.82 8.59
C VAL A 164 -1.45 -6.94 9.49
N LEU A 165 -0.20 -7.35 9.31
CA LEU A 165 0.43 -8.40 10.12
C LEU A 165 0.65 -7.94 11.57
N VAL A 166 1.07 -6.70 11.79
CA VAL A 166 1.26 -6.08 13.12
C VAL A 166 -0.03 -6.13 13.94
N LYS A 167 -1.18 -5.74 13.34
CA LYS A 167 -2.50 -5.83 14.01
C LYS A 167 -2.82 -7.25 14.46
N GLY A 168 -2.32 -8.26 13.75
CA GLY A 168 -2.46 -9.67 14.11
C GLY A 168 -1.59 -10.13 15.28
N LEU A 169 -0.48 -9.45 15.58
CA LEU A 169 0.48 -9.86 16.63
C LEU A 169 -0.12 -9.77 18.03
N ALA A 170 -1.02 -8.82 18.27
CA ALA A 170 -1.74 -8.73 19.53
C ALA A 170 -2.55 -10.01 19.86
N LYS A 171 -2.94 -10.78 18.83
CA LYS A 171 -3.70 -12.02 18.97
C LYS A 171 -2.81 -13.26 18.94
N ASP A 172 -1.66 -13.18 18.28
CA ASP A 172 -0.80 -14.35 18.04
C ASP A 172 0.64 -13.90 17.78
N ILE A 173 1.45 -13.89 18.85
CA ILE A 173 2.86 -13.50 18.81
C ILE A 173 3.72 -14.44 17.94
N SER A 174 3.26 -15.68 17.68
CA SER A 174 3.99 -16.62 16.83
C SER A 174 4.15 -16.10 15.40
N LYS A 175 3.30 -15.14 14.99
CA LYS A 175 3.36 -14.46 13.69
C LYS A 175 4.43 -13.37 13.60
N ALA A 176 5.12 -13.03 14.68
CA ALA A 176 6.15 -11.98 14.69
C ALA A 176 7.26 -12.24 13.67
N LYS A 177 7.69 -13.50 13.53
CA LYS A 177 8.69 -13.90 12.53
C LYS A 177 8.23 -13.62 11.09
N LEU A 178 6.96 -13.84 10.80
CA LEU A 178 6.38 -13.56 9.49
C LEU A 178 6.31 -12.05 9.24
N ALA A 179 5.80 -11.28 10.21
CA ALA A 179 5.75 -9.82 10.13
C ALA A 179 7.14 -9.22 9.88
N TYR A 180 8.16 -9.70 10.60
CA TYR A 180 9.54 -9.26 10.41
C TYR A 180 10.11 -9.64 9.03
N ALA A 181 9.77 -10.82 8.50
CA ALA A 181 10.19 -11.22 7.17
C ALA A 181 9.63 -10.29 6.07
N TYR A 182 8.37 -9.85 6.21
CA TYR A 182 7.77 -8.84 5.33
C TYR A 182 8.38 -7.45 5.54
N ALA A 183 8.62 -7.03 6.78
CA ALA A 183 9.26 -5.74 7.09
C ALA A 183 10.64 -5.62 6.43
N ASN A 184 11.50 -6.62 6.63
CA ASN A 184 12.83 -6.68 6.02
C ASN A 184 12.76 -6.75 4.49
N ALA A 185 11.78 -7.45 3.91
CA ALA A 185 11.58 -7.45 2.47
C ALA A 185 11.19 -6.05 1.96
N THR A 186 10.26 -5.38 2.65
CA THR A 186 9.75 -4.04 2.34
C THR A 186 10.88 -3.02 2.37
N GLU A 187 11.67 -3.01 3.45
CA GLU A 187 12.84 -2.13 3.62
C GLU A 187 13.80 -2.30 2.43
N LYS A 188 14.23 -3.53 2.15
CA LYS A 188 15.15 -3.79 1.03
C LYS A 188 14.57 -3.44 -0.34
N THR A 189 13.26 -3.65 -0.54
CA THR A 189 12.63 -3.23 -1.80
C THR A 189 12.49 -1.72 -1.92
N SER A 190 12.31 -0.99 -0.81
CA SER A 190 12.25 0.47 -0.83
C SER A 190 13.59 1.10 -1.19
N GLU A 191 14.70 0.45 -0.83
CA GLU A 191 16.05 0.89 -1.22
C GLU A 191 16.27 0.89 -2.74
N VAL A 192 15.57 0.01 -3.48
CA VAL A 192 15.57 0.00 -4.96
C VAL A 192 14.95 1.29 -5.53
N PHE A 193 14.07 1.94 -4.76
CA PHE A 193 13.37 3.17 -5.12
C PHE A 193 13.82 4.36 -4.24
N ARG A 194 15.05 4.35 -3.71
CA ARG A 194 15.58 5.41 -2.83
C ARG A 194 15.48 6.83 -3.42
N GLU A 195 15.47 6.96 -4.74
CA GLU A 195 15.32 8.26 -5.41
C GLU A 195 13.88 8.77 -5.43
N ASP A 196 12.89 7.88 -5.34
CA ASP A 196 11.50 8.26 -5.06
C ASP A 196 11.37 8.55 -3.57
N LYS A 197 11.74 9.78 -3.18
CA LYS A 197 11.74 10.20 -1.76
C LYS A 197 10.37 10.03 -1.11
N GLY A 198 9.28 10.27 -1.85
CA GLY A 198 7.93 10.10 -1.34
C GLY A 198 7.66 8.66 -0.91
N LEU A 199 7.91 7.70 -1.79
CA LEU A 199 7.76 6.27 -1.47
C LEU A 199 8.75 5.81 -0.41
N TYR A 200 10.03 6.16 -0.56
CA TYR A 200 11.09 5.70 0.34
C TYR A 200 10.79 6.09 1.79
N TYR A 201 10.55 7.38 2.03
CA TYR A 201 10.26 7.87 3.38
C TYR A 201 8.89 7.44 3.89
N GLN A 202 7.92 7.16 3.01
CA GLN A 202 6.66 6.55 3.43
C GLN A 202 6.93 5.17 4.03
N VAL A 203 7.71 4.33 3.34
CA VAL A 203 8.09 3.01 3.86
C VAL A 203 8.85 3.12 5.17
N GLN A 204 9.84 4.01 5.26
CA GLN A 204 10.61 4.20 6.49
C GLN A 204 9.70 4.59 7.65
N MET A 205 8.80 5.55 7.44
CA MET A 205 7.83 5.97 8.44
C MET A 205 6.90 4.82 8.84
N GLU A 206 6.35 4.05 7.90
CA GLU A 206 5.46 2.92 8.23
C GLU A 206 6.19 1.80 9.01
N LEU A 207 7.42 1.45 8.63
CA LEU A 207 8.18 0.40 9.32
C LEU A 207 8.61 0.83 10.72
N HIS A 208 9.13 2.04 10.85
CA HIS A 208 9.62 2.59 12.12
C HIS A 208 8.50 3.11 13.03
N GLY A 209 7.37 3.55 12.49
CA GLY A 209 6.17 3.87 13.26
C GLY A 209 5.34 2.64 13.64
N GLY A 210 5.48 1.54 12.90
CA GLY A 210 4.68 0.32 13.06
C GLY A 210 5.43 -0.84 13.70
N ILE A 211 6.07 -1.68 12.89
CA ILE A 211 6.60 -3.00 13.32
C ILE A 211 7.90 -2.91 14.13
N TYR A 212 8.82 -2.00 13.79
CA TYR A 212 10.14 -1.99 14.42
C TYR A 212 10.13 -1.64 15.91
N PRO A 213 9.31 -0.69 16.40
CA PRO A 213 9.17 -0.45 17.84
C PRO A 213 8.68 -1.65 18.64
N LEU A 214 7.99 -2.61 18.01
CA LEU A 214 7.55 -3.85 18.67
C LEU A 214 8.68 -4.88 18.82
N LEU A 215 9.78 -4.71 18.09
CA LEU A 215 10.87 -5.67 17.98
C LEU A 215 12.23 -5.09 18.42
N ARG A 216 12.33 -3.77 18.55
CA ARG A 216 13.55 -3.01 18.83
C ARG A 216 13.23 -1.87 19.80
N PRO A 217 14.23 -1.31 20.51
CA PRO A 217 14.03 -0.13 21.34
C PRO A 217 13.39 1.03 20.56
N HIS A 218 12.38 1.70 21.15
CA HIS A 218 11.68 2.83 20.53
C HIS A 218 12.62 3.94 20.02
N ARG A 219 13.73 4.17 20.74
CA ARG A 219 14.73 5.18 20.38
C ARG A 219 15.32 4.97 18.99
N GLU A 220 15.47 3.71 18.54
CA GLU A 220 16.02 3.40 17.22
C GLU A 220 15.07 3.79 16.08
N SER A 221 13.79 4.03 16.38
CA SER A 221 12.79 4.43 15.39
C SER A 221 12.59 5.93 15.29
N MET A 222 13.09 6.71 16.26
CA MET A 222 12.87 8.16 16.32
C MET A 222 13.48 8.89 15.12
N ASP A 223 14.77 8.69 14.84
CA ASP A 223 15.46 9.39 13.75
C ASP A 223 14.86 9.07 12.38
N PRO A 224 14.61 7.79 12.01
CA PRO A 224 13.95 7.47 10.75
C PRO A 224 12.57 8.14 10.60
N ILE A 225 11.76 8.19 11.67
CA ILE A 225 10.43 8.81 11.63
C ILE A 225 10.53 10.32 11.40
N ILE A 226 11.32 11.04 12.22
CA ILE A 226 11.40 12.51 12.09
C ILE A 226 12.04 12.93 10.76
N ASN A 227 13.04 12.17 10.30
CA ASN A 227 13.69 12.41 9.01
C ASN A 227 12.76 12.14 7.83
N SER A 228 11.67 11.40 8.03
CA SER A 228 10.66 11.16 7.00
C SER A 228 9.66 12.32 6.85
N HIS A 229 9.45 13.13 7.88
CA HIS A 229 8.39 14.16 7.92
C HIS A 229 8.49 15.18 6.78
N ARG A 230 9.62 15.88 6.67
CA ARG A 230 9.81 16.95 5.66
C ARG A 230 9.82 16.42 4.22
N PRO A 231 10.53 15.32 3.89
CA PRO A 231 10.45 14.73 2.55
C PRO A 231 9.02 14.32 2.15
N LEU A 232 8.24 13.78 3.09
CA LEU A 232 6.85 13.40 2.84
C LEU A 232 5.95 14.61 2.57
N LEU A 233 6.10 15.70 3.35
CA LEU A 233 5.39 16.96 3.07
C LEU A 233 5.73 17.49 1.67
N ASN A 234 7.02 17.53 1.32
CA ASN A 234 7.46 18.00 0.01
C ASN A 234 6.94 17.14 -1.14
N ALA A 235 6.74 15.85 -0.91
CA ALA A 235 6.16 14.92 -1.88
C ALA A 235 4.61 15.01 -1.95
N GLY A 236 3.97 15.87 -1.15
CA GLY A 236 2.51 15.96 -1.08
C GLY A 236 1.85 14.85 -0.27
N ASN A 237 2.63 13.98 0.39
CA ASN A 237 2.14 12.88 1.22
C ASN A 237 1.79 13.37 2.63
N ILE A 238 0.82 14.28 2.73
CA ILE A 238 0.46 14.99 3.96
C ILE A 238 0.04 14.03 5.09
N GLU A 239 -0.78 13.02 4.76
CA GLU A 239 -1.24 12.02 5.74
C GLU A 239 -0.06 11.31 6.43
N TYR A 240 0.88 10.82 5.63
CA TYR A 240 2.06 10.12 6.13
C TYR A 240 3.03 11.05 6.86
N ALA A 241 3.14 12.32 6.46
CA ALA A 241 3.96 13.29 7.18
C ALA A 241 3.39 13.60 8.57
N ILE A 242 2.07 13.79 8.69
CA ILE A 242 1.38 13.97 9.98
C ILE A 242 1.51 12.70 10.82
N GLY A 243 1.30 11.54 10.19
CA GLY A 243 1.51 10.22 10.81
C GLY A 243 2.91 10.09 11.40
N GLY A 244 3.93 10.54 10.67
CA GLY A 244 5.31 10.59 11.17
C GLY A 244 5.45 11.46 12.43
N GLY A 245 4.85 12.65 12.47
CA GLY A 245 4.85 13.49 13.67
C GLY A 245 4.23 12.80 14.89
N ILE A 246 3.07 12.16 14.70
CA ILE A 246 2.38 11.40 15.76
C ILE A 246 3.23 10.22 16.23
N CYS A 247 3.75 9.42 15.31
CA CYS A 247 4.60 8.26 15.62
C CYS A 247 5.89 8.68 16.33
N TYR A 248 6.47 9.83 15.99
CA TYR A 248 7.66 10.36 16.67
C TYR A 248 7.35 10.71 18.12
N ALA A 249 6.27 11.45 18.37
CA ALA A 249 5.83 11.79 19.72
C ALA A 249 5.54 10.53 20.57
N GLN A 250 4.90 9.52 19.97
CA GLN A 250 4.68 8.22 20.61
C GLN A 250 6.00 7.52 20.93
N ALA A 251 6.94 7.45 19.97
CA ALA A 251 8.25 6.83 20.19
C ALA A 251 9.06 7.56 21.29
N TRP A 252 8.98 8.90 21.32
CA TRP A 252 9.61 9.73 22.36
C TRP A 252 9.08 9.37 23.76
N LEU A 253 7.74 9.32 23.90
CA LEU A 253 7.08 8.96 25.15
C LEU A 253 7.44 7.53 25.58
N CYS A 254 7.34 6.56 24.67
CA CYS A 254 7.63 5.16 24.96
C CYS A 254 9.12 4.90 25.23
N ALA A 255 10.02 5.76 24.75
CA ALA A 255 11.44 5.73 25.08
C ALA A 255 11.76 6.31 26.48
N GLY A 256 10.76 6.86 27.19
CA GLY A 256 10.94 7.45 28.52
C GLY A 256 11.73 8.75 28.50
N LEU A 257 11.72 9.48 27.37
CA LEU A 257 12.46 10.73 27.24
C LEU A 257 11.69 11.90 27.90
N PRO A 258 12.38 12.92 28.43
CA PRO A 258 11.73 14.03 29.12
C PRO A 258 10.78 14.81 28.20
N LEU A 259 9.59 15.16 28.70
CA LEU A 259 8.59 15.96 27.97
C LEU A 259 8.96 17.46 27.93
N ASN A 260 9.86 17.91 28.80
CA ASN A 260 10.37 19.28 28.84
C ASN A 260 11.63 19.47 27.96
N SER A 261 11.92 18.52 27.08
CA SER A 261 13.02 18.63 26.13
C SER A 261 12.72 19.72 25.10
N PRO A 262 13.66 20.62 24.76
CA PRO A 262 13.48 21.64 23.73
C PRO A 262 13.38 21.08 22.30
N LEU A 263 13.43 19.76 22.15
CA LEU A 263 13.32 19.03 20.88
C LEU A 263 11.88 18.53 20.59
N LEU A 264 10.94 18.74 21.51
CA LEU A 264 9.50 18.56 21.32
C LEU A 264 8.85 19.89 20.93
#